data_AF-A0AAV9N8J6-F1
#
_entry.id   AF-A0AAV9N8J6-F1
#
_cell.length_a   1.000
_cell.length_b   1.000
_cell.length_c   1.000
_cell.angle_alpha   90.00
_cell.angle_beta   90.00
_cell.angle_gamma   90.00
#
_symmetry.space_group_name_H-M   'P 1'
#
loop_
_entity.id
_entity.type
_entity.pdbx_description
1 polymer ?
#
loop_
_entity_poly.entity_id
_entity_poly.type
_entity_poly.pdbx_seq_one_letter_code
_entity_poly.pdbx_strand_id
1 'polypeptide(L)'
;MLVKTSTIAMFMAVASVSAKAKPHAQSVQPDFGFCVPTMKFEGGLGGRQADEFAFRPIDPVVAQEQNSAMDPNIIAAQICEALAGACEANEAAQALCLDAKAQIKALGTRDQTTADNWNDIIASGHTPAVTPELKKRDPTSRPERRQIEFRPCDAERWIDDCTGWPRKREESVSEAAPVKRSEAMQYSTPVKRDTSSSEHLNKRQIPFRPCDAEQWIDDCTGWP
;
A
#
# COMPACT_ATOMS: atom_id res chain seq x y z
N MET A 1 86.64 -23.06 -13.47
CA MET A 1 85.42 -22.35 -13.01
C MET A 1 84.32 -22.60 -14.03
N LEU A 2 83.28 -23.36 -13.69
CA LEU A 2 82.00 -23.30 -14.39
C LEU A 2 80.93 -23.88 -13.45
N VAL A 3 80.26 -22.99 -12.74
CA VAL A 3 79.16 -23.30 -11.82
C VAL A 3 77.89 -23.40 -12.66
N LYS A 4 77.25 -24.57 -12.69
CA LYS A 4 75.93 -24.77 -13.33
C LYS A 4 74.85 -24.66 -12.25
N THR A 5 74.21 -23.50 -12.18
CA THR A 5 73.00 -23.29 -11.37
C THR A 5 71.77 -23.73 -12.18
N SER A 6 71.15 -24.83 -11.78
CA SER A 6 69.83 -25.25 -12.27
C SER A 6 68.74 -24.60 -11.44
N THR A 7 68.03 -23.64 -12.03
CA THR A 7 66.77 -23.09 -11.50
C THR A 7 65.62 -24.05 -11.81
N ILE A 8 64.99 -24.60 -10.78
CA ILE A 8 63.73 -25.36 -10.89
C ILE A 8 62.58 -24.36 -10.74
N ALA A 9 61.77 -24.19 -11.79
CA ALA A 9 60.55 -23.41 -11.76
C ALA A 9 59.42 -24.24 -11.14
N MET A 10 59.01 -23.89 -9.92
CA MET A 10 57.82 -24.42 -9.27
C MET A 10 56.59 -23.71 -9.86
N PHE A 11 55.82 -24.40 -10.70
CA PHE A 11 54.46 -23.99 -11.06
C PHE A 11 53.51 -24.44 -9.94
N MET A 12 53.13 -23.51 -9.06
CA MET A 12 52.02 -23.71 -8.12
C MET A 12 50.70 -23.64 -8.90
N ALA A 13 50.04 -24.78 -9.08
CA ALA A 13 48.69 -24.85 -9.58
C ALA A 13 47.72 -24.40 -8.47
N VAL A 14 47.23 -23.16 -8.56
CA VAL A 14 46.09 -22.66 -7.77
C VAL A 14 44.83 -23.37 -8.24
N ALA A 15 44.40 -24.40 -7.51
CA ALA A 15 43.07 -24.97 -7.66
C ALA A 15 42.06 -23.96 -7.09
N SER A 16 41.41 -23.20 -7.98
CA SER A 16 40.29 -22.34 -7.63
C SER A 16 39.12 -23.18 -7.14
N VAL A 17 39.04 -23.38 -5.82
CA VAL A 17 37.83 -23.91 -5.17
C VAL A 17 36.72 -22.87 -5.29
N SER A 18 35.93 -22.94 -6.36
CA SER A 18 34.66 -22.22 -6.45
C SER A 18 33.70 -22.80 -5.42
N ALA A 19 33.80 -22.32 -4.18
CA ALA A 19 32.75 -22.51 -3.19
C ALA A 19 31.50 -21.81 -3.72
N LYS A 20 30.50 -22.59 -4.14
CA LYS A 20 29.13 -22.10 -4.36
C LYS A 20 28.65 -21.55 -3.02
N ALA A 21 28.82 -20.26 -2.81
CA ALA A 21 28.20 -19.55 -1.71
C ALA A 21 26.70 -19.80 -1.83
N LYS A 22 26.13 -20.57 -0.89
CA LYS A 22 24.68 -20.66 -0.74
C LYS A 22 24.21 -19.22 -0.49
N PRO A 23 23.21 -18.70 -1.22
CA PRO A 23 22.66 -17.40 -0.88
C PRO A 23 22.22 -17.48 0.58
N HIS A 24 22.88 -16.70 1.44
CA HIS A 24 22.40 -16.50 2.79
C HIS A 24 21.11 -15.72 2.60
N ALA A 25 19.97 -16.39 2.81
CA ALA A 25 18.70 -15.69 2.91
C ALA A 25 18.86 -14.72 4.08
N GLN A 26 19.19 -13.46 3.78
CA GLN A 26 19.23 -12.43 4.79
C GLN A 26 17.79 -12.26 5.25
N SER A 27 17.48 -12.72 6.46
CA SER A 27 16.21 -12.42 7.09
C SER A 27 16.16 -10.91 7.27
N VAL A 28 15.41 -10.23 6.40
CA VAL A 28 15.13 -8.80 6.59
C VAL A 28 14.28 -8.70 7.84
N GLN A 29 14.85 -8.09 8.89
CA GLN A 29 14.13 -7.87 10.13
C GLN A 29 13.02 -6.83 9.90
N PRO A 30 11.86 -6.97 10.55
CA PRO A 30 10.80 -5.97 10.46
C PRO A 30 11.29 -4.64 11.04
N ASP A 31 11.07 -3.58 10.28
CA ASP A 31 11.29 -2.19 10.69
C ASP A 31 9.98 -1.44 10.51
N PHE A 32 9.40 -0.98 11.62
CA PHE A 32 8.10 -0.30 11.65
C PHE A 32 8.21 1.21 11.36
N GLY A 33 9.42 1.70 11.09
CA GLY A 33 9.69 3.11 10.83
C GLY A 33 9.37 3.98 12.04
N PHE A 34 8.54 5.00 11.87
CA PHE A 34 8.22 5.97 12.93
C PHE A 34 7.11 5.51 13.89
N CYS A 35 6.46 4.37 13.62
CA CYS A 35 5.31 3.92 14.38
C CYS A 35 5.62 2.73 15.29
N VAL A 36 4.85 2.62 16.37
CA VAL A 36 4.85 1.49 17.30
C VAL A 36 3.50 0.76 17.20
N PRO A 37 3.34 -0.23 16.30
CA PRO A 37 2.05 -0.79 15.89
C PRO A 37 1.40 -1.69 16.96
N THR A 38 1.04 -1.09 18.08
CA THR A 38 0.48 -1.73 19.27
C THR A 38 -0.99 -1.40 19.43
N MET A 39 -1.72 -2.31 20.07
CA MET A 39 -3.16 -2.25 20.27
C MET A 39 -3.47 -2.36 21.76
N LYS A 40 -4.50 -1.64 22.20
CA LYS A 40 -5.06 -1.76 23.56
C LYS A 40 -6.54 -2.13 23.52
N PHE A 41 -7.03 -2.72 24.61
CA PHE A 41 -8.44 -3.01 24.85
C PHE A 41 -8.87 -2.34 26.16
N GLU A 42 -9.67 -1.29 26.08
CA GLU A 42 -10.06 -0.49 27.24
C GLU A 42 -11.54 -0.10 27.15
N GLY A 43 -12.14 0.08 28.32
CA GLY A 43 -13.49 0.62 28.48
C GLY A 43 -13.52 2.14 28.30
N GLY A 44 -14.64 2.68 27.84
CA GLY A 44 -14.86 4.13 27.76
C GLY A 44 -14.14 4.83 26.61
N LEU A 45 -13.65 4.09 25.61
CA LEU A 45 -13.03 4.68 24.43
C LEU A 45 -14.07 5.35 23.52
N GLY A 46 -13.71 6.50 22.92
CA GLY A 46 -14.60 7.20 21.99
C GLY A 46 -15.82 7.85 22.63
N GLY A 47 -15.79 8.16 23.93
CA GLY A 47 -16.92 8.74 24.67
C GLY A 47 -18.00 7.73 25.04
N ARG A 48 -17.71 6.43 24.93
CA ARG A 48 -18.56 5.33 25.38
C ARG A 48 -18.56 5.21 26.91
N GLN A 49 -19.43 4.36 27.45
CA GLN A 49 -19.44 4.08 28.89
C GLN A 49 -18.20 3.29 29.32
N ALA A 50 -17.80 3.41 30.59
CA ALA A 50 -16.58 2.78 31.12
C ALA A 50 -16.60 1.24 31.08
N ASP A 51 -17.78 0.63 30.99
CA ASP A 51 -18.02 -0.81 30.83
C ASP A 51 -18.12 -1.25 29.36
N GLU A 52 -18.08 -0.30 28.42
CA GLU A 52 -18.10 -0.57 27.00
C GLU A 52 -16.67 -0.58 26.44
N PHE A 53 -16.14 -1.80 26.31
CA PHE A 53 -14.77 -2.03 25.87
C PHE A 53 -14.63 -2.00 24.35
N ALA A 54 -13.54 -1.40 23.89
CA ALA A 54 -13.16 -1.37 22.49
C ALA A 54 -11.66 -1.50 22.34
N PHE A 55 -11.25 -1.89 21.13
CA PHE A 55 -9.87 -1.88 20.69
C PHE A 55 -9.51 -0.49 20.15
N ARG A 56 -8.27 -0.07 20.33
CA ARG A 56 -7.71 1.16 19.71
C ARG A 56 -6.20 1.04 19.51
N PRO A 57 -5.61 1.65 18.47
CA PRO A 57 -4.16 1.78 18.37
C PRO A 57 -3.62 2.63 19.53
N ILE A 58 -2.44 2.30 20.03
CA ILE A 58 -1.76 3.10 21.06
C ILE A 58 -0.89 4.18 20.41
N ASP A 59 -0.29 3.85 19.26
CA ASP A 59 0.59 4.74 18.54
C ASP A 59 -0.08 6.07 18.18
N PRO A 60 0.53 7.23 18.49
CA PRO A 60 -0.10 8.53 18.26
C PRO A 60 -0.27 8.87 16.78
N VAL A 61 0.59 8.35 15.88
CA VAL A 61 0.47 8.56 14.43
C VAL A 61 -0.70 7.75 13.88
N VAL A 62 -0.91 6.53 14.38
CA VAL A 62 -2.02 5.66 13.95
C VAL A 62 -3.35 6.03 14.64
N ALA A 63 -3.31 6.46 15.90
CA ALA A 63 -4.48 6.71 16.74
C ALA A 63 -5.19 8.05 16.45
N GLN A 64 -4.75 8.78 15.43
CA GLN A 64 -5.36 10.03 15.00
C GLN A 64 -6.87 9.83 14.76
N GLU A 65 -7.68 10.76 15.28
CA GLU A 65 -9.14 10.80 15.15
C GLU A 65 -9.88 9.55 15.69
N GLN A 66 -10.04 9.42 17.03
CA GLN A 66 -11.08 8.61 17.70
C GLN A 66 -11.30 7.15 17.27
N ASN A 67 -10.37 6.54 16.55
CA ASN A 67 -10.59 5.24 15.92
C ASN A 67 -10.51 4.09 16.94
N SER A 68 -11.62 3.89 17.66
CA SER A 68 -11.87 2.72 18.49
C SER A 68 -12.94 1.84 17.85
N ALA A 69 -12.74 0.52 17.89
CA ALA A 69 -13.70 -0.44 17.36
C ALA A 69 -13.84 -1.63 18.32
N MET A 70 -15.06 -2.15 18.44
CA MET A 70 -15.29 -3.41 19.18
C MET A 70 -14.68 -4.61 18.47
N ASP A 71 -14.40 -4.49 17.17
CA ASP A 71 -13.80 -5.54 16.36
C ASP A 71 -12.28 -5.32 16.24
N PRO A 72 -11.46 -6.24 16.78
CA PRO A 72 -10.01 -6.09 16.75
C PRO A 72 -9.45 -6.12 15.32
N ASN A 73 -10.13 -6.75 14.36
CA ASN A 73 -9.66 -6.82 12.97
C ASN A 73 -9.71 -5.46 12.26
N ILE A 74 -10.63 -4.57 12.66
CA ILE A 74 -10.73 -3.21 12.11
C ILE A 74 -9.52 -2.39 12.55
N ILE A 75 -9.18 -2.45 13.84
CA ILE A 75 -8.00 -1.76 14.38
C ILE A 75 -6.71 -2.33 13.81
N ALA A 76 -6.60 -3.66 13.70
CA ALA A 76 -5.44 -4.30 13.07
C ALA A 76 -5.27 -3.89 11.60
N ALA A 77 -6.36 -3.79 10.83
CA ALA A 77 -6.31 -3.33 9.44
C ALA A 77 -5.80 -1.87 9.38
N GLN A 78 -6.33 -1.00 10.21
CA GLN A 78 -5.88 0.40 10.30
C GLN A 78 -4.40 0.51 10.67
N ILE A 79 -3.92 -0.27 11.65
CA ILE A 79 -2.50 -0.29 12.02
C ILE A 79 -1.65 -0.69 10.80
N CYS A 80 -2.03 -1.76 10.08
CA CYS A 80 -1.27 -2.18 8.90
C CYS A 80 -1.32 -1.17 7.74
N GLU A 81 -2.43 -0.46 7.56
CA GLU A 81 -2.54 0.60 6.56
C GLU A 81 -1.64 1.79 6.90
N ALA A 82 -1.60 2.19 8.17
CA ALA A 82 -0.68 3.23 8.62
C ALA A 82 0.79 2.83 8.43
N LEU A 83 1.13 1.56 8.69
CA LEU A 83 2.48 1.03 8.45
C LEU A 83 2.91 1.17 6.98
N ALA A 84 2.02 0.90 6.03
CA ALA A 84 2.30 1.01 4.60
C ALA A 84 2.36 2.46 4.07
N GLY A 85 1.80 3.42 4.81
CA GLY A 85 1.74 4.82 4.43
C GLY A 85 2.53 5.71 5.39
N ALA A 86 1.87 6.19 6.43
CA ALA A 86 2.37 7.24 7.32
C ALA A 86 3.61 6.86 8.14
N CYS A 87 3.86 5.57 8.36
CA CYS A 87 4.96 5.11 9.20
C CYS A 87 6.26 4.81 8.44
N GLU A 88 6.19 4.73 7.10
CA GLU A 88 7.33 4.34 6.24
C GLU A 88 7.93 2.96 6.61
N ALA A 89 7.10 2.00 7.01
CA ALA A 89 7.56 0.67 7.43
C ALA A 89 8.05 -0.19 6.25
N ASN A 90 9.04 -1.06 6.50
CA ASN A 90 9.58 -1.94 5.48
C ASN A 90 8.64 -3.11 5.13
N GLU A 91 8.91 -3.81 4.02
CA GLU A 91 8.07 -4.94 3.56
C GLU A 91 7.96 -6.07 4.59
N ALA A 92 9.03 -6.29 5.38
CA ALA A 92 9.04 -7.30 6.44
C ALA A 92 8.06 -6.94 7.57
N ALA A 93 8.02 -5.67 8.01
CA ALA A 93 7.07 -5.18 9.00
C ALA A 93 5.62 -5.22 8.50
N GLN A 94 5.39 -4.89 7.24
CA GLN A 94 4.06 -5.00 6.63
C GLN A 94 3.60 -6.46 6.57
N ALA A 95 4.49 -7.39 6.20
CA ALA A 95 4.20 -8.82 6.21
C ALA A 95 3.90 -9.34 7.62
N LEU A 96 4.68 -8.93 8.62
CA LEU A 96 4.43 -9.28 10.03
C LEU A 96 3.06 -8.76 10.50
N CYS A 97 2.69 -7.52 10.15
CA CYS A 97 1.40 -6.96 10.54
C CYS A 97 0.22 -7.75 9.94
N LEU A 98 0.34 -8.14 8.66
CA LEU A 98 -0.69 -8.95 7.99
C LEU A 98 -0.80 -10.36 8.58
N ASP A 99 0.32 -10.95 8.98
CA ASP A 99 0.34 -12.23 9.68
C ASP A 99 -0.29 -12.11 11.07
N ALA A 100 0.11 -11.10 11.85
CA ALA A 100 -0.48 -10.81 13.16
C ALA A 100 -2.01 -10.66 13.06
N LYS A 101 -2.49 -9.92 12.04
CA LYS A 101 -3.93 -9.77 11.75
C LYS A 101 -4.60 -11.11 11.45
N ALA A 102 -3.95 -11.99 10.69
CA ALA A 102 -4.48 -13.32 10.40
C ALA A 102 -4.55 -14.20 11.65
N GLN A 103 -3.53 -14.14 12.51
CA GLN A 103 -3.49 -14.90 13.76
C GLN A 103 -4.59 -14.45 14.73
N ILE A 104 -4.75 -13.14 14.98
CA ILE A 104 -5.82 -12.66 15.87
C ILE A 104 -7.22 -12.93 15.31
N LYS A 105 -7.37 -12.93 13.98
CA LYS A 105 -8.63 -13.33 13.34
C LYS A 105 -8.94 -14.80 13.60
N ALA A 106 -7.92 -15.66 13.59
CA ALA A 106 -8.06 -17.08 13.87
C ALA A 106 -8.39 -17.38 15.35
N LEU A 107 -7.97 -16.52 16.29
CA LEU A 107 -8.37 -16.64 17.70
C LEU A 107 -9.88 -16.46 17.89
N GLY A 108 -10.50 -15.55 17.15
CA GLY A 108 -11.93 -15.27 17.24
C GLY A 108 -12.38 -14.58 18.53
N THR A 109 -11.44 -14.27 19.43
CA THR A 109 -11.67 -13.57 20.70
C THR A 109 -11.76 -12.06 20.51
N ARG A 110 -12.49 -11.38 21.40
CA ARG A 110 -12.73 -9.92 21.36
C ARG A 110 -12.54 -9.30 22.74
N ASP A 111 -11.50 -9.73 23.43
CA ASP A 111 -11.15 -9.29 24.78
C ASP A 111 -9.66 -8.91 24.86
N GLN A 112 -9.18 -8.62 26.07
CA GLN A 112 -7.80 -8.25 26.35
C GLN A 112 -6.78 -9.23 25.76
N THR A 113 -7.09 -10.54 25.76
CA THR A 113 -6.16 -11.55 25.24
C THR A 113 -5.90 -11.36 23.74
N THR A 114 -6.83 -10.80 22.98
CA THR A 114 -6.62 -10.48 21.57
C THR A 114 -5.61 -9.35 21.38
N ALA A 115 -5.67 -8.32 22.23
CA ALA A 115 -4.71 -7.22 22.20
C ALA A 115 -3.32 -7.68 22.65
N ASP A 116 -3.25 -8.52 23.68
CA ASP A 116 -1.99 -9.10 24.17
C ASP A 116 -1.33 -9.96 23.08
N ASN A 117 -2.09 -10.88 22.46
CA ASN A 117 -1.56 -11.72 21.37
C ASN A 117 -1.08 -10.88 20.17
N TRP A 118 -1.81 -9.81 19.81
CA TRP A 118 -1.35 -8.88 18.79
C TRP A 118 0.01 -8.28 19.16
N ASN A 119 0.11 -7.72 20.37
CA ASN A 119 1.32 -7.05 20.84
C ASN A 119 2.51 -8.02 20.94
N ASP A 120 2.26 -9.26 21.36
CA ASP A 120 3.28 -10.32 21.45
C ASP A 120 3.82 -10.71 20.07
N ILE A 121 2.95 -10.90 19.08
CA ILE A 121 3.38 -11.20 17.69
C ILE A 121 4.24 -10.07 17.14
N ILE A 122 3.77 -8.83 17.30
CA ILE A 122 4.49 -7.63 16.83
C ILE A 122 5.84 -7.50 17.53
N ALA A 123 5.88 -7.67 18.86
CA ALA A 123 7.11 -7.59 19.66
C ALA A 123 8.11 -8.72 19.33
N SER A 124 7.63 -9.90 18.95
CA SER A 124 8.49 -11.02 18.56
C SER A 124 9.32 -10.73 17.30
N GLY A 125 8.85 -9.84 16.42
CA GLY A 125 9.51 -9.51 15.16
C GLY A 125 9.63 -10.70 14.20
N HIS A 126 8.98 -11.84 14.48
CA HIS A 126 9.12 -13.04 13.69
C HIS A 126 8.23 -12.98 12.45
N THR A 127 8.80 -12.58 11.33
CA THR A 127 8.11 -12.72 10.05
C THR A 127 8.02 -14.21 9.70
N PRO A 128 6.84 -14.73 9.33
CA PRO A 128 6.80 -16.03 8.69
C PRO A 128 7.71 -15.94 7.48
N ALA A 129 8.60 -16.91 7.29
CA ALA A 129 9.48 -16.94 6.14
C ALA A 129 8.62 -16.85 4.88
N VAL A 130 8.52 -15.65 4.31
CA VAL A 130 7.94 -15.45 3.00
C VAL A 130 8.96 -16.05 2.06
N THR A 131 8.90 -17.37 1.88
CA THR A 131 9.48 -17.98 0.71
C THR A 131 8.96 -17.15 -0.45
N PRO A 132 9.83 -16.55 -1.28
CA PRO A 132 9.41 -15.91 -2.50
C PRO A 132 9.00 -17.05 -3.45
N GLU A 133 7.89 -17.71 -3.13
CA GLU A 133 7.00 -18.33 -4.11
C GLU A 133 6.42 -17.16 -4.91
N LEU A 134 7.29 -16.60 -5.77
CA LEU A 134 6.85 -16.19 -7.09
C LEU A 134 6.03 -17.36 -7.59
N LYS A 135 4.70 -17.23 -7.48
CA LYS A 135 3.72 -18.05 -8.17
C LYS A 135 4.07 -17.91 -9.65
N LYS A 136 5.02 -18.71 -10.12
CA LYS A 136 5.15 -19.08 -11.52
C LYS A 136 3.83 -19.77 -11.78
N ARG A 137 2.85 -19.00 -12.26
CA ARG A 137 1.61 -19.56 -12.78
C ARG A 137 2.04 -20.64 -13.74
N ASP A 138 1.73 -21.88 -13.40
CA ASP A 138 1.95 -22.98 -14.32
C ASP A 138 1.16 -22.64 -15.59
N PRO A 139 1.81 -22.52 -16.76
CA PRO A 139 1.10 -22.18 -17.99
C PRO A 139 0.00 -23.19 -18.34
N THR A 140 0.04 -24.40 -17.74
CA THR A 140 -0.99 -25.43 -17.89
C THR A 140 -2.23 -25.20 -17.02
N SER A 141 -2.16 -24.33 -16.00
CA SER A 141 -3.32 -24.01 -15.15
C SER A 141 -4.20 -22.90 -15.72
N ARG A 142 -3.98 -22.49 -16.98
CA ARG A 142 -4.90 -21.58 -17.68
C ARG A 142 -6.18 -22.37 -17.94
N PRO A 143 -7.31 -22.07 -17.27
CA PRO A 143 -8.56 -22.70 -17.67
C PRO A 143 -8.78 -22.35 -19.14
N GLU A 144 -8.97 -23.38 -19.97
CA GLU A 144 -9.33 -23.25 -21.37
C GLU A 144 -10.40 -22.16 -21.46
N ARG A 145 -10.12 -21.11 -22.25
CA ARG A 145 -11.00 -19.96 -22.42
C ARG A 145 -12.37 -20.53 -22.75
N ARG A 146 -13.32 -20.56 -21.79
CA ARG A 146 -14.69 -21.03 -22.04
C ARG A 146 -15.15 -20.26 -23.26
N GLN A 147 -15.24 -20.95 -24.39
CA GLN A 147 -15.80 -20.40 -25.61
C GLN A 147 -17.30 -20.29 -25.32
N ILE A 148 -17.70 -19.18 -24.71
CA ILE A 148 -19.10 -18.83 -24.60
C ILE A 148 -19.51 -18.44 -26.02
N GLU A 149 -20.18 -19.36 -26.70
CA GLU A 149 -20.79 -19.11 -27.99
C GLU A 149 -21.73 -17.91 -27.84
N PHE A 150 -21.43 -16.82 -28.53
CA PHE A 150 -22.21 -15.59 -28.44
C PHE A 150 -23.57 -15.83 -29.10
N ARG A 151 -24.61 -16.01 -28.29
CA ARG A 151 -26.00 -16.03 -28.76
C ARG A 151 -26.53 -14.59 -28.84
N PRO A 152 -26.74 -14.03 -30.03
CA PRO A 152 -27.31 -12.69 -30.17
C PRO A 152 -28.78 -12.71 -29.75
N CYS A 153 -29.21 -11.66 -29.06
CA CYS A 153 -30.62 -11.48 -28.73
C CYS A 153 -31.36 -10.99 -29.98
N ASP A 154 -32.44 -11.68 -30.35
CA ASP A 154 -33.35 -11.29 -31.43
C ASP A 154 -34.75 -11.00 -30.87
N ALA A 155 -35.47 -10.08 -31.50
CA ALA A 155 -36.66 -9.43 -30.93
C ALA A 155 -37.91 -10.32 -30.86
N GLU A 156 -37.89 -11.52 -31.43
CA GLU A 156 -39.09 -12.33 -31.62
C GLU A 156 -39.21 -13.53 -30.65
N ARG A 157 -38.23 -13.76 -29.77
CA ARG A 157 -38.33 -14.80 -28.74
C ARG A 157 -37.50 -14.45 -27.50
N TRP A 158 -38.16 -13.96 -26.45
CA TRP A 158 -37.56 -13.78 -25.13
C TRP A 158 -36.99 -15.12 -24.62
N ILE A 159 -35.67 -15.17 -24.46
CA ILE A 159 -34.95 -16.28 -23.84
C ILE A 159 -34.09 -15.67 -22.74
N ASP A 160 -34.28 -16.15 -21.50
CA ASP A 160 -33.58 -15.74 -20.28
C ASP A 160 -32.06 -16.03 -20.27
N ASP A 161 -31.48 -16.49 -21.39
CA ASP A 161 -30.07 -16.89 -21.55
C ASP A 161 -29.32 -16.03 -22.58
N CYS A 162 -29.50 -14.71 -22.52
CA CYS A 162 -28.95 -13.78 -23.51
C CYS A 162 -27.71 -13.03 -22.96
N THR A 163 -26.51 -13.25 -23.52
CA THR A 163 -25.22 -12.72 -22.98
C THR A 163 -24.74 -11.41 -23.62
N GLY A 164 -25.66 -10.52 -24.01
CA GLY A 164 -25.37 -9.12 -24.39
C GLY A 164 -25.57 -8.76 -25.86
N TRP A 165 -25.74 -7.45 -26.14
CA TRP A 165 -26.02 -6.90 -27.47
C TRP A 165 -24.74 -6.74 -28.30
N PRO A 166 -24.73 -7.05 -29.62
CA PRO A 166 -23.54 -6.92 -30.45
C PRO A 166 -23.18 -5.44 -30.66
N ARG A 167 -21.97 -5.04 -30.23
CA ARG A 167 -21.40 -3.76 -30.65
C ARG A 167 -20.91 -3.91 -32.09
N LYS A 168 -21.37 -3.06 -33.00
CA LYS A 168 -20.85 -2.95 -34.38
C LYS A 168 -19.33 -2.79 -34.33
N ARG A 169 -18.61 -3.81 -34.76
CA ARG A 169 -17.19 -3.72 -35.11
C ARG A 169 -17.13 -3.41 -36.60
N GLU A 170 -16.81 -2.17 -36.94
CA GLU A 170 -16.41 -1.85 -38.30
C GLU A 170 -14.92 -2.23 -38.43
N GLU A 171 -14.67 -3.31 -39.17
CA GLU A 171 -13.35 -3.68 -39.67
C GLU A 171 -13.09 -2.91 -40.96
N SER A 172 -12.25 -1.88 -40.87
CA SER A 172 -11.32 -1.52 -41.93
C SER A 172 -10.09 -0.89 -41.30
N VAL A 173 -9.03 -1.69 -41.19
CA VAL A 173 -7.69 -1.16 -40.98
C VAL A 173 -7.21 -0.70 -42.35
N SER A 174 -7.14 0.61 -42.55
CA SER A 174 -6.18 1.20 -43.47
C SER A 174 -5.18 2.01 -42.65
N GLU A 175 -3.90 1.72 -42.91
CA GLU A 175 -2.72 2.35 -42.35
C GLU A 175 -2.87 3.88 -42.27
N ALA A 176 -3.02 4.43 -41.06
CA ALA A 176 -3.19 5.87 -40.88
C ALA A 176 -1.83 6.57 -40.80
N ALA A 177 -1.48 7.31 -41.85
CA ALA A 177 -0.47 8.37 -41.82
C ALA A 177 -0.78 9.40 -40.70
N PRO A 178 0.22 10.13 -40.16
CA PRO A 178 0.00 11.01 -39.01
C PRO A 178 -0.93 12.19 -39.36
N VAL A 179 -2.11 12.22 -38.74
CA VAL A 179 -3.11 13.27 -38.94
C VAL A 179 -2.80 14.45 -38.02
N LYS A 180 -2.56 15.61 -38.64
CA LYS A 180 -2.47 16.92 -37.96
C LYS A 180 -3.81 17.23 -37.29
N ARG A 181 -3.74 17.64 -36.02
CA ARG A 181 -4.88 18.13 -35.23
C ARG A 181 -5.41 19.42 -35.85
N SER A 182 -6.48 19.33 -36.64
CA SER A 182 -7.24 20.50 -37.09
C SER A 182 -8.40 20.76 -36.13
N GLU A 183 -8.51 22.04 -35.76
CA GLU A 183 -9.55 22.68 -34.97
C GLU A 183 -11.00 22.35 -35.40
N ALA A 184 -11.92 22.67 -34.48
CA ALA A 184 -13.37 22.78 -34.64
C ALA A 184 -14.21 21.53 -34.35
N MET A 185 -14.40 21.25 -33.05
CA MET A 185 -15.72 20.83 -32.56
C MET A 185 -16.13 21.71 -31.39
N GLN A 186 -17.06 22.61 -31.69
CA GLN A 186 -17.72 23.52 -30.78
C GLN A 186 -18.54 22.73 -29.77
N TYR A 187 -18.12 22.72 -28.51
CA TYR A 187 -19.03 22.50 -27.40
C TYR A 187 -19.64 23.85 -27.02
N SER A 188 -20.96 23.85 -26.85
CA SER A 188 -21.75 24.96 -26.35
C SER A 188 -21.15 25.51 -25.05
N THR A 189 -21.08 26.83 -24.98
CA THR A 189 -20.61 27.56 -23.80
C THR A 189 -21.53 27.30 -22.61
N PRO A 190 -21.00 27.13 -21.39
CA PRO A 190 -21.84 27.18 -20.20
C PRO A 190 -22.38 28.61 -20.01
N VAL A 191 -23.67 28.71 -19.72
CA VAL A 191 -24.40 29.94 -19.40
C VAL A 191 -23.69 30.64 -18.24
N LYS A 192 -23.25 31.88 -18.47
CA LYS A 192 -22.73 32.79 -17.43
C LYS A 192 -23.90 33.20 -16.53
N ARG A 193 -23.75 32.98 -15.23
CA ARG A 193 -24.57 33.65 -14.22
C ARG A 193 -23.99 35.06 -14.03
N ASP A 194 -24.62 36.03 -14.69
CA ASP A 194 -24.34 37.44 -14.44
C ASP A 194 -25.03 37.86 -13.15
N THR A 195 -24.27 38.18 -12.11
CA THR A 195 -24.54 39.38 -11.28
C THR A 195 -23.38 39.73 -10.34
N SER A 196 -22.94 40.97 -10.51
CA SER A 196 -22.25 41.85 -9.56
C SER A 196 -20.83 41.50 -9.09
N SER A 197 -19.88 41.95 -9.90
CA SER A 197 -18.54 42.37 -9.50
C SER A 197 -18.62 43.51 -8.48
N SER A 198 -18.43 43.23 -7.19
CA SER A 198 -18.01 44.23 -6.18
C SER A 198 -17.46 43.64 -4.88
N GLU A 199 -17.61 42.34 -4.61
CA GLU A 199 -17.22 41.75 -3.31
C GLU A 199 -15.90 40.97 -3.29
N HIS A 200 -15.09 41.08 -4.36
CA HIS A 200 -13.84 40.31 -4.51
C HIS A 200 -12.54 41.10 -4.27
N LEU A 201 -12.61 42.30 -3.69
CA LEU A 201 -11.44 43.10 -3.29
C LEU A 201 -11.17 43.11 -1.78
N ASN A 202 -11.72 42.16 -1.01
CA ASN A 202 -11.43 42.05 0.42
C ASN A 202 -10.98 40.66 0.89
N LYS A 203 -10.36 39.88 -0.01
CA LYS A 203 -9.53 38.74 0.39
C LYS A 203 -8.16 39.26 0.84
N ARG A 204 -8.14 39.75 2.08
CA ARG A 204 -7.02 39.84 3.03
C ARG A 204 -5.63 39.67 2.41
N GLN A 205 -5.02 40.77 2.00
CA GLN A 205 -3.56 40.88 2.11
C GLN A 205 -3.23 40.73 3.60
N ILE A 206 -2.80 39.55 4.02
CA ILE A 206 -2.27 39.35 5.37
C ILE A 206 -0.83 39.89 5.32
N PRO A 207 -0.51 41.00 6.01
CA PRO A 207 0.85 41.52 6.01
C PRO A 207 1.76 40.47 6.68
N PHE A 208 2.90 40.16 6.05
CA PHE A 208 3.92 39.30 6.62
C PHE A 208 4.43 39.91 7.93
N ARG A 209 4.23 39.19 9.04
CA ARG A 209 4.73 39.57 10.37
C ARG A 209 5.84 38.58 10.74
N PRO A 210 7.11 39.02 10.80
CA PRO A 210 8.20 38.14 11.18
C PRO A 210 8.08 37.77 12.67
N CYS A 211 8.31 36.50 13.00
CA CYS A 211 8.41 36.05 14.39
C CYS A 211 9.63 36.71 15.06
N ASP A 212 9.42 37.36 16.21
CA ASP A 212 10.50 37.84 17.07
C ASP A 212 10.45 37.10 18.42
N ALA A 213 11.58 36.99 19.12
CA ALA A 213 11.77 36.05 20.25
C ALA A 213 10.90 36.33 21.51
N GLU A 214 10.09 37.40 21.49
CA GLU A 214 9.24 37.82 22.61
C GLU A 214 7.73 37.64 22.36
N GLN A 215 7.30 37.15 21.18
CA GLN A 215 5.87 36.89 20.87
C GLN A 215 5.59 35.44 20.43
N TRP A 216 4.53 34.86 21.00
CA TRP A 216 4.12 33.46 20.82
C TRP A 216 3.60 33.16 19.40
N ILE A 217 3.76 31.91 18.95
CA ILE A 217 3.64 31.46 17.54
C ILE A 217 2.25 31.68 16.91
N ASP A 218 1.20 31.82 17.70
CA ASP A 218 -0.18 31.83 17.19
C ASP A 218 -0.54 33.05 16.30
N ASP A 219 0.27 34.12 16.32
CA ASP A 219 0.02 35.36 15.55
C ASP A 219 1.01 35.66 14.41
N CYS A 220 1.95 34.76 14.12
CA CYS A 220 2.98 34.99 13.11
C CYS A 220 2.83 34.07 11.88
N THR A 221 3.10 34.60 10.69
CA THR A 221 2.87 33.91 9.40
C THR A 221 4.12 33.35 8.73
N GLY A 222 5.26 33.33 9.43
CA GLY A 222 6.48 32.64 8.98
C GLY A 222 7.78 33.15 9.64
N TRP A 223 8.79 32.28 9.69
CA TRP A 223 10.18 32.66 10.01
C TRP A 223 10.88 33.14 8.72
N PRO A 224 11.82 34.11 8.79
CA PRO A 224 12.60 34.54 7.63
C PRO A 224 13.48 33.42 7.06
#